data_AF-A0A1B6C0Z9-F1
#
_entry.id   AF-A0A1B6C0Z9-F1
#
_cell.length_a   1.000
_cell.length_b   1.000
_cell.length_c   1.000
_cell.angle_alpha   90.00
_cell.angle_beta   90.00
_cell.angle_gamma   90.00
#
_symmetry.space_group_name_H-M   'P 1'
#
loop_
_entity.id
_entity.type
_entity.pdbx_description
1 polymer ?
#
loop_
_entity_poly.entity_id
_entity_poly.type
_entity_poly.pdbx_seq_one_letter_code
_entity_poly.pdbx_strand_id
1 'polypeptide(L)'
;PKQNKMRERLCNNTPELQCEEFCEGTARQEVIYPALLTNRSLIGNPVYSTPIIVVAGKSLPSLVLTLESLIYQPGIHPPSVFILYSHGQEEKVPPLVQLFSFQSLFTNSTSNNDHINAGIKAVKEKFPNKKYIIVIDEGLILSPDFLFYMAQISFIFEKDDSVLAISAWNPNGYKNVSGNPNLAYRSEHFPGLGFMIPFAVFDKYIDKNLSCCSQPTYLGWNQAIQASKGNIIIPDLSRVMRRPLDVLQLNPSDVQFQLFAQERETNIDPAVWIRKPQDLTKERYFQHIVTLIQGSTTLYVSETDLKLCNKGNNNVISVIIQQLSGKVVVVYYKENKSRPFHNFRILVKCFNMIIPKDIKPQGIYQKLFRLTKNGNEILLIEHASPFFKPQLPLKSNIS
;
A
#
# COMPACT_ATOMS: atom_id res chain seq x y z
N PRO A 1 -27.11 -22.50 -18.47
CA PRO A 1 -27.39 -21.37 -17.55
C PRO A 1 -27.53 -21.86 -16.11
N LYS A 2 -26.43 -21.89 -15.34
CA LYS A 2 -26.48 -22.19 -13.91
C LYS A 2 -26.86 -20.90 -13.18
N GLN A 3 -28.15 -20.66 -12.97
CA GLN A 3 -28.61 -19.49 -12.22
C GLN A 3 -28.06 -19.53 -10.80
N ASN A 4 -27.42 -18.43 -10.36
CA ASN A 4 -26.98 -18.26 -8.97
C ASN A 4 -28.16 -17.86 -8.08
N LYS A 5 -29.02 -18.83 -7.73
CA LYS A 5 -30.20 -18.60 -6.87
C LYS A 5 -29.86 -18.01 -5.50
N MET A 6 -28.64 -18.24 -5.02
CA MET A 6 -28.21 -17.70 -3.74
C MET A 6 -27.93 -16.19 -3.85
N ARG A 7 -27.23 -15.75 -4.91
CA ARG A 7 -26.99 -14.32 -5.19
C ARG A 7 -28.31 -13.60 -5.45
N GLU A 8 -29.20 -14.20 -6.23
CA GLU A 8 -30.54 -13.65 -6.50
C GLU A 8 -31.34 -13.42 -5.19
N ARG A 9 -31.35 -14.40 -4.28
CA ARG A 9 -32.00 -14.26 -2.95
C ARG A 9 -31.35 -13.16 -2.12
N LEU A 10 -30.03 -13.08 -2.10
CA LEU A 10 -29.30 -12.03 -1.37
C LEU A 10 -29.69 -10.64 -1.89
N CYS A 11 -29.68 -10.45 -3.21
CA CYS A 11 -30.04 -9.21 -3.86
C CYS A 11 -31.49 -8.78 -3.58
N ASN A 12 -32.42 -9.73 -3.58
CA ASN A 12 -33.83 -9.43 -3.27
C ASN A 12 -34.01 -9.00 -1.80
N ASN A 13 -33.22 -9.56 -0.89
CA ASN A 13 -33.37 -9.34 0.56
C ASN A 13 -32.49 -8.21 1.11
N THR A 14 -31.64 -7.61 0.28
CA THR A 14 -30.62 -6.64 0.72
C THR A 14 -30.75 -5.33 -0.05
N PRO A 15 -31.59 -4.39 0.44
CA PRO A 15 -31.90 -3.14 -0.27
C PRO A 15 -30.66 -2.31 -0.64
N GLU A 16 -29.65 -2.28 0.23
CA GLU A 16 -28.40 -1.54 0.01
C GLU A 16 -27.55 -2.07 -1.16
N LEU A 17 -27.83 -3.27 -1.68
CA LEU A 17 -27.16 -3.82 -2.85
C LEU A 17 -27.98 -3.71 -4.14
N GLN A 18 -29.26 -3.33 -4.07
CA GLN A 18 -30.16 -3.41 -5.24
C GLN A 18 -29.73 -2.54 -6.42
N CYS A 19 -29.07 -1.41 -6.15
CA CYS A 19 -28.58 -0.47 -7.16
C CYS A 19 -27.09 -0.68 -7.52
N GLU A 20 -26.46 -1.72 -6.97
CA GLU A 20 -25.08 -2.05 -7.29
C GLU A 20 -25.06 -2.99 -8.51
N GLU A 21 -24.05 -2.86 -9.37
CA GLU A 21 -23.83 -3.75 -10.52
C GLU A 21 -23.90 -5.23 -10.12
N PHE A 22 -23.48 -5.53 -8.89
CA PHE A 22 -23.56 -6.84 -8.28
C PHE A 22 -24.97 -7.48 -8.28
N CYS A 23 -26.03 -6.69 -8.23
CA CYS A 23 -27.41 -7.15 -8.21
C CYS A 23 -28.24 -6.70 -9.42
N GLU A 24 -27.64 -5.94 -10.34
CA GLU A 24 -28.35 -5.38 -11.48
C GLU A 24 -28.55 -6.41 -12.61
N GLY A 25 -29.69 -6.33 -13.29
CA GLY A 25 -29.94 -7.06 -14.54
C GLY A 25 -29.72 -8.57 -14.45
N THR A 26 -28.80 -9.07 -15.27
CA THR A 26 -28.41 -10.49 -15.32
C THR A 26 -27.29 -10.84 -14.34
N ALA A 27 -26.54 -9.86 -13.80
CA ALA A 27 -25.41 -10.09 -12.90
C ALA A 27 -25.82 -10.85 -11.64
N ARG A 28 -27.03 -10.59 -11.11
CA ARG A 28 -27.61 -11.33 -9.96
C ARG A 28 -27.74 -12.84 -10.16
N GLN A 29 -27.66 -13.34 -11.40
CA GLN A 29 -27.72 -14.76 -11.73
C GLN A 29 -26.36 -15.35 -12.11
N GLU A 30 -25.30 -14.54 -12.20
CA GLU A 30 -23.96 -14.99 -12.57
C GLU A 30 -23.30 -15.81 -11.45
N VAL A 31 -22.62 -16.87 -11.85
CA VAL A 31 -21.88 -17.74 -10.94
C VAL A 31 -20.48 -17.19 -10.75
N ILE A 32 -20.03 -17.16 -9.51
CA ILE A 32 -18.71 -16.71 -9.12
C ILE A 32 -17.77 -17.92 -9.07
N TYR A 33 -16.64 -17.85 -9.76
CA TYR A 33 -15.61 -18.88 -9.74
C TYR A 33 -14.25 -18.27 -9.41
N PRO A 34 -13.42 -18.94 -8.58
CA PRO A 34 -12.07 -18.48 -8.28
C PRO A 34 -11.20 -18.48 -9.54
N ALA A 35 -10.38 -17.45 -9.71
CA ALA A 35 -9.43 -17.40 -10.82
C ALA A 35 -8.31 -18.45 -10.66
N LEU A 36 -8.07 -19.22 -11.72
CA LEU A 36 -7.05 -20.26 -11.74
C LEU A 36 -5.65 -19.68 -11.87
N LEU A 37 -4.68 -20.27 -11.18
CA LEU A 37 -3.26 -19.95 -11.39
C LEU A 37 -2.79 -20.56 -12.72
N THR A 38 -2.68 -19.75 -13.75
CA THR A 38 -2.25 -20.21 -15.09
C THR A 38 -0.72 -20.30 -15.20
N ASN A 39 0.02 -19.49 -14.46
CA ASN A 39 1.47 -19.51 -14.48
C ASN A 39 2.03 -20.64 -13.60
N ARG A 40 2.47 -21.72 -14.25
CA ARG A 40 3.00 -22.93 -13.58
C ARG A 40 4.29 -22.70 -12.79
N SER A 41 5.08 -21.68 -13.12
CA SER A 41 6.32 -21.36 -12.38
C SER A 41 6.06 -20.88 -10.95
N LEU A 42 4.83 -20.46 -10.66
CA LEU A 42 4.39 -19.96 -9.36
C LEU A 42 3.77 -21.05 -8.47
N ILE A 43 3.61 -22.27 -9.00
CA ILE A 43 3.12 -23.41 -8.23
C ILE A 43 4.08 -23.69 -7.07
N GLY A 44 3.53 -23.84 -5.87
CA GLY A 44 4.32 -24.04 -4.64
C GLY A 44 4.82 -22.76 -3.99
N ASN A 45 4.62 -21.57 -4.59
CA ASN A 45 4.89 -20.32 -3.91
C ASN A 45 4.00 -20.19 -2.65
N PRO A 46 4.57 -19.85 -1.49
CA PRO A 46 3.84 -19.87 -0.22
C PRO A 46 2.62 -18.96 -0.20
N VAL A 47 2.64 -17.85 -0.96
CA VAL A 47 1.57 -16.84 -1.01
C VAL A 47 0.21 -17.45 -1.39
N TYR A 48 0.16 -18.38 -2.34
CA TYR A 48 -1.10 -19.00 -2.78
C TYR A 48 -1.67 -20.01 -1.77
N SER A 49 -0.95 -20.26 -0.69
CA SER A 49 -1.39 -21.10 0.43
C SER A 49 -1.47 -20.32 1.75
N THR A 50 -1.16 -19.02 1.73
CA THR A 50 -1.18 -18.12 2.88
C THR A 50 -2.63 -17.78 3.21
N PRO A 51 -3.06 -17.87 4.49
CA PRO A 51 -4.38 -17.44 4.87
C PRO A 51 -4.55 -15.93 4.69
N ILE A 52 -5.76 -15.51 4.31
CA ILE A 52 -6.12 -14.13 4.04
C ILE A 52 -7.24 -13.74 5.00
N ILE A 53 -7.11 -12.61 5.67
CA ILE A 53 -8.21 -11.97 6.41
C ILE A 53 -8.63 -10.69 5.70
N VAL A 54 -9.93 -10.43 5.68
CA VAL A 54 -10.56 -9.23 5.12
C VAL A 54 -11.46 -8.62 6.18
N VAL A 55 -11.34 -7.33 6.45
CA VAL A 55 -12.27 -6.64 7.35
C VAL A 55 -13.54 -6.27 6.57
N ALA A 56 -14.71 -6.68 7.06
CA ALA A 56 -15.99 -6.40 6.38
C ALA A 56 -16.28 -4.90 6.25
N GLY A 57 -15.92 -4.12 7.28
CA GLY A 57 -16.29 -2.71 7.40
C GLY A 57 -17.80 -2.47 7.52
N LYS A 58 -18.24 -1.22 7.43
CA LYS A 58 -19.67 -0.86 7.58
C LYS A 58 -20.48 -0.88 6.28
N SER A 59 -19.82 -0.73 5.14
CA SER A 59 -20.47 -0.61 3.83
C SER A 59 -20.47 -1.95 3.11
N LEU A 60 -21.65 -2.57 3.01
CA LEU A 60 -21.81 -3.83 2.27
C LEU A 60 -21.48 -3.69 0.78
N PRO A 61 -21.87 -2.61 0.06
CA PRO A 61 -21.41 -2.38 -1.31
C PRO A 61 -19.89 -2.36 -1.46
N SER A 62 -19.19 -1.71 -0.52
CA SER A 62 -17.71 -1.67 -0.55
C SER A 62 -17.10 -3.05 -0.30
N LEU A 63 -17.71 -3.84 0.59
CA LEU A 63 -17.30 -5.22 0.83
C LEU A 63 -17.49 -6.08 -0.42
N VAL A 64 -18.63 -5.97 -1.12
CA VAL A 64 -18.89 -6.69 -2.36
C VAL A 64 -17.76 -6.48 -3.37
N LEU A 65 -17.36 -5.24 -3.63
CA LEU A 65 -16.26 -4.93 -4.55
C LEU A 65 -14.91 -5.48 -4.09
N THR A 66 -14.69 -5.52 -2.78
CA THR A 66 -13.50 -6.14 -2.18
C THR A 66 -13.50 -7.65 -2.46
N LEU A 67 -14.62 -8.33 -2.27
CA LEU A 67 -14.74 -9.78 -2.47
C LEU A 67 -14.68 -10.16 -3.96
N GLU A 68 -15.28 -9.35 -4.85
CA GLU A 68 -15.20 -9.54 -6.29
C GLU A 68 -13.77 -9.38 -6.81
N SER A 69 -13.07 -8.31 -6.41
CA SER A 69 -11.66 -8.14 -6.81
C SER A 69 -10.72 -9.18 -6.18
N LEU A 70 -11.08 -9.78 -5.04
CA LEU A 70 -10.31 -10.82 -4.38
C LEU A 70 -10.51 -12.23 -5.00
N ILE A 71 -11.74 -12.63 -5.31
CA ILE A 71 -12.01 -13.96 -5.89
C ILE A 71 -11.40 -14.12 -7.29
N TYR A 72 -11.18 -13.01 -7.99
CA TYR A 72 -10.53 -13.00 -9.29
C TYR A 72 -9.00 -12.92 -9.23
N GLN A 73 -8.39 -12.95 -8.05
CA GLN A 73 -6.94 -13.07 -7.93
C GLN A 73 -6.46 -14.45 -8.40
N PRO A 74 -5.59 -14.55 -9.42
CA PRO A 74 -5.13 -15.85 -9.92
C PRO A 74 -4.46 -16.68 -8.82
N GLY A 75 -4.94 -17.91 -8.61
CA GLY A 75 -4.41 -18.80 -7.58
C GLY A 75 -4.98 -18.58 -6.18
N ILE A 76 -6.04 -17.79 -6.04
CA ILE A 76 -6.78 -17.67 -4.79
C ILE A 76 -7.26 -19.05 -4.31
N HIS A 77 -7.19 -19.29 -3.01
CA HIS A 77 -7.74 -20.48 -2.36
C HIS A 77 -8.89 -20.06 -1.44
N PRO A 78 -10.16 -20.10 -1.91
CA PRO A 78 -11.30 -19.55 -1.17
C PRO A 78 -11.46 -20.07 0.27
N PRO A 79 -11.25 -21.37 0.59
CA PRO A 79 -11.35 -21.86 1.96
C PRO A 79 -10.32 -21.26 2.94
N SER A 80 -9.27 -20.60 2.44
CA SER A 80 -8.25 -19.90 3.24
C SER A 80 -8.51 -18.40 3.40
N VAL A 81 -9.65 -17.89 2.90
CA VAL A 81 -10.04 -16.48 3.00
C VAL A 81 -11.09 -16.32 4.09
N PHE A 82 -10.84 -15.42 5.04
CA PHE A 82 -11.68 -15.18 6.22
C PHE A 82 -12.16 -13.74 6.25
N ILE A 83 -13.47 -13.54 6.24
CA ILE A 83 -14.08 -12.22 6.35
C ILE A 83 -14.43 -12.00 7.82
N LEU A 84 -13.75 -11.02 8.42
CA LEU A 84 -13.95 -10.62 9.79
C LEU A 84 -15.18 -9.72 9.87
N TYR A 85 -16.15 -10.08 10.70
CA TYR A 85 -17.38 -9.30 10.90
C TYR A 85 -17.73 -9.18 12.39
N SER A 86 -18.41 -8.10 12.75
CA SER A 86 -18.76 -7.77 14.14
C SER A 86 -20.28 -7.77 14.36
N HIS A 87 -20.69 -7.44 15.58
CA HIS A 87 -22.11 -7.30 15.93
C HIS A 87 -22.86 -6.35 15.00
N GLY A 88 -24.08 -6.74 14.61
CA GLY A 88 -24.96 -6.03 13.68
C GLY A 88 -24.79 -6.44 12.21
N GLN A 89 -23.92 -7.41 11.93
CA GLN A 89 -23.61 -7.88 10.57
C GLN A 89 -23.93 -9.37 10.33
N GLU A 90 -24.38 -10.08 11.38
CA GLU A 90 -24.60 -11.53 11.42
C GLU A 90 -25.56 -12.02 10.33
N GLU A 91 -26.56 -11.21 9.98
CA GLU A 91 -27.56 -11.58 8.97
C GLU A 91 -27.12 -11.28 7.53
N LYS A 92 -26.20 -10.33 7.34
CA LYS A 92 -25.84 -9.81 6.01
C LYS A 92 -24.50 -10.33 5.49
N VAL A 93 -23.47 -10.33 6.34
CA VAL A 93 -22.10 -10.65 5.91
C VAL A 93 -21.92 -12.15 5.64
N PRO A 94 -22.31 -13.10 6.52
CA PRO A 94 -22.11 -14.52 6.25
C PRO A 94 -22.77 -15.03 4.96
N PRO A 95 -24.03 -14.67 4.63
CA PRO A 95 -24.63 -15.07 3.35
C PRO A 95 -23.88 -14.52 2.13
N LEU A 96 -23.42 -13.26 2.18
CA LEU A 96 -22.59 -12.68 1.12
C LEU A 96 -21.28 -13.44 0.97
N VAL A 97 -20.57 -13.69 2.06
CA VAL A 97 -19.28 -14.39 2.11
C VAL A 97 -19.36 -15.79 1.51
N GLN A 98 -20.44 -16.51 1.79
CA GLN A 98 -20.67 -17.86 1.28
C GLN A 98 -20.81 -17.90 -0.25
N LEU A 99 -21.29 -16.83 -0.90
CA LEU A 99 -21.36 -16.76 -2.38
C LEU A 99 -19.99 -16.91 -3.05
N PHE A 100 -18.93 -16.46 -2.36
CA PHE A 100 -17.55 -16.52 -2.85
C PHE A 100 -16.81 -17.78 -2.38
N SER A 101 -17.49 -18.69 -1.67
CA SER A 101 -16.86 -19.86 -1.00
C SER A 101 -15.77 -19.47 0.00
N PHE A 102 -15.84 -18.26 0.54
CA PHE A 102 -14.97 -17.79 1.62
C PHE A 102 -15.55 -18.19 2.99
N GLN A 103 -14.79 -17.93 4.06
CA GLN A 103 -15.16 -18.23 5.44
C GLN A 103 -15.54 -16.94 6.17
N SER A 104 -16.59 -16.97 6.98
CA SER A 104 -16.92 -15.87 7.89
C SER A 104 -16.26 -16.13 9.25
N LEU A 105 -15.74 -15.09 9.89
CA LEU A 105 -15.13 -15.16 11.21
C LEU A 105 -15.66 -14.00 12.06
N PHE A 106 -16.43 -14.35 13.08
CA PHE A 106 -16.96 -13.36 14.03
C PHE A 106 -15.86 -12.92 15.01
N THR A 107 -15.76 -11.62 15.25
CA THR A 107 -14.86 -11.05 16.26
C THR A 107 -15.61 -10.01 17.08
N ASN A 108 -15.55 -10.15 18.41
CA ASN A 108 -16.20 -9.25 19.36
C ASN A 108 -15.31 -8.01 19.58
N SER A 109 -15.22 -7.15 18.58
CA SER A 109 -14.35 -5.97 18.58
C SER A 109 -15.04 -4.79 17.89
N THR A 110 -14.90 -3.60 18.47
CA THR A 110 -15.49 -2.36 17.94
C THR A 110 -14.49 -1.52 17.16
N SER A 111 -13.19 -1.68 17.44
CA SER A 111 -12.10 -1.05 16.70
C SER A 111 -11.62 -1.94 15.56
N ASN A 112 -11.38 -1.35 14.38
CA ASN A 112 -10.87 -2.05 13.21
C ASN A 112 -9.56 -2.81 13.50
N ASN A 113 -8.69 -2.24 14.34
CA ASN A 113 -7.41 -2.87 14.65
C ASN A 113 -7.55 -4.05 15.61
N ASP A 114 -8.44 -3.94 16.59
CA ASP A 114 -8.75 -5.05 17.50
C ASP A 114 -9.37 -6.21 16.72
N HIS A 115 -10.21 -5.87 15.74
CA HIS A 115 -10.80 -6.80 14.78
C HIS A 115 -9.72 -7.57 14.01
N ILE A 116 -8.77 -6.85 13.41
CA ILE A 116 -7.63 -7.43 12.70
C ILE A 116 -6.80 -8.31 13.64
N ASN A 117 -6.45 -7.83 14.83
CA ASN A 117 -5.64 -8.57 15.80
C ASN A 117 -6.32 -9.87 16.24
N ALA A 118 -7.61 -9.82 16.57
CA ALA A 118 -8.40 -11.01 16.92
C ALA A 118 -8.48 -11.99 15.74
N GLY A 119 -8.70 -11.49 14.53
CA GLY A 119 -8.71 -12.29 13.31
C GLY A 119 -7.38 -13.00 13.03
N ILE A 120 -6.25 -12.28 13.16
CA ILE A 120 -4.90 -12.85 12.99
C ILE A 120 -4.68 -13.99 13.99
N LYS A 121 -5.06 -13.80 15.26
CA LYS A 121 -4.93 -14.84 16.31
C LYS A 121 -5.73 -16.09 15.98
N ALA A 122 -7.02 -15.93 15.69
CA ALA A 122 -7.89 -17.05 15.37
C ALA A 122 -7.43 -17.81 14.11
N VAL A 123 -6.98 -17.10 13.09
CA VAL A 123 -6.44 -17.73 11.87
C VAL A 123 -5.12 -18.44 12.16
N LYS A 124 -4.23 -17.86 12.98
CA LYS A 124 -2.97 -18.52 13.37
C LYS A 124 -3.21 -19.85 14.08
N GLU A 125 -4.18 -19.89 15.00
CA GLU A 125 -4.60 -21.12 15.68
C GLU A 125 -5.12 -22.17 14.70
N LYS A 126 -5.88 -21.75 13.69
CA LYS A 126 -6.41 -22.63 12.64
C LYS A 126 -5.33 -23.13 11.67
N PHE A 127 -4.26 -22.36 11.46
CA PHE A 127 -3.18 -22.66 10.51
C PHE A 127 -1.79 -22.58 11.15
N PRO A 128 -1.47 -23.47 12.13
CA PRO A 128 -0.23 -23.37 12.92
C PRO A 128 1.05 -23.55 12.09
N ASN A 129 0.96 -24.19 10.92
CA ASN A 129 2.10 -24.46 10.03
C ASN A 129 2.34 -23.36 8.99
N LYS A 130 1.49 -22.31 8.94
CA LYS A 130 1.67 -21.21 7.99
C LYS A 130 2.59 -20.15 8.60
N LYS A 131 3.49 -19.60 7.78
CA LYS A 131 4.47 -18.59 8.21
C LYS A 131 3.94 -17.16 8.12
N TYR A 132 3.00 -16.93 7.22
CA TYR A 132 2.54 -15.60 6.82
C TYR A 132 1.02 -15.51 6.94
N ILE A 133 0.52 -14.28 7.01
CA ILE A 133 -0.88 -13.94 6.83
C ILE A 133 -0.98 -12.70 5.94
N ILE A 134 -2.01 -12.64 5.11
CA ILE A 134 -2.37 -11.44 4.34
C ILE A 134 -3.57 -10.79 5.00
N VAL A 135 -3.51 -9.48 5.17
CA VAL A 135 -4.55 -8.65 5.78
C VAL A 135 -5.01 -7.62 4.75
N ILE A 136 -6.32 -7.54 4.57
CA ILE A 136 -6.99 -6.56 3.70
C ILE A 136 -7.95 -5.76 4.59
N ASP A 137 -7.69 -4.46 4.70
CA ASP A 137 -8.57 -3.52 5.41
C ASP A 137 -9.93 -3.40 4.68
N GLU A 138 -10.91 -2.84 5.38
CA GLU A 138 -12.25 -2.65 4.86
C GLU A 138 -12.27 -1.85 3.55
N GLY A 139 -13.19 -2.21 2.64
CA GLY A 139 -13.54 -1.43 1.45
C GLY A 139 -12.37 -1.10 0.54
N LEU A 140 -11.56 -2.10 0.20
CA LEU A 140 -10.45 -1.98 -0.73
C LEU A 140 -10.75 -2.75 -2.02
N ILE A 141 -10.50 -2.11 -3.15
CA ILE A 141 -10.46 -2.80 -4.44
C ILE A 141 -9.04 -3.26 -4.69
N LEU A 142 -8.86 -4.54 -4.97
CA LEU A 142 -7.57 -5.14 -5.24
C LEU A 142 -7.19 -5.00 -6.71
N SER A 143 -5.91 -4.70 -6.96
CA SER A 143 -5.35 -4.78 -8.31
C SER A 143 -5.32 -6.23 -8.81
N PRO A 144 -5.46 -6.48 -10.13
CA PRO A 144 -5.46 -7.85 -10.68
C PRO A 144 -4.19 -8.66 -10.38
N ASP A 145 -3.05 -7.99 -10.11
CA ASP A 145 -1.78 -8.62 -9.77
C ASP A 145 -1.50 -8.68 -8.26
N PHE A 146 -2.46 -8.36 -7.37
CA PHE A 146 -2.20 -8.21 -5.93
C PHE A 146 -1.50 -9.42 -5.29
N LEU A 147 -2.01 -10.64 -5.50
CA LEU A 147 -1.34 -11.85 -4.99
C LEU A 147 -0.02 -12.11 -5.72
N PHE A 148 0.05 -11.80 -7.01
CA PHE A 148 1.26 -11.99 -7.81
C PHE A 148 2.39 -11.05 -7.37
N TYR A 149 2.10 -9.79 -7.03
CA TYR A 149 3.01 -8.84 -6.44
C TYR A 149 3.64 -9.38 -5.14
N MET A 150 2.80 -9.89 -4.23
CA MET A 150 3.26 -10.50 -2.98
C MET A 150 4.10 -11.76 -3.23
N ALA A 151 3.68 -12.61 -4.18
CA ALA A 151 4.38 -13.85 -4.54
C ALA A 151 5.82 -13.59 -5.01
N GLN A 152 6.03 -12.50 -5.77
CA GLN A 152 7.35 -12.10 -6.29
C GLN A 152 8.32 -11.62 -5.20
N ILE A 153 7.83 -11.15 -4.05
CA ILE A 153 8.64 -10.48 -3.02
C ILE A 153 8.73 -11.32 -1.73
N SER A 154 7.76 -12.21 -1.47
CA SER A 154 7.63 -12.99 -0.22
C SER A 154 8.91 -13.71 0.23
N PHE A 155 9.76 -14.15 -0.71
CA PHE A 155 11.03 -14.82 -0.41
C PHE A 155 12.00 -13.96 0.42
N ILE A 156 11.83 -12.64 0.42
CA ILE A 156 12.69 -11.72 1.17
C ILE A 156 12.57 -11.94 2.67
N PHE A 157 11.40 -12.36 3.17
CA PHE A 157 11.23 -12.66 4.59
C PHE A 157 12.18 -13.75 5.11
N GLU A 158 12.63 -14.65 4.23
CA GLU A 158 13.59 -15.70 4.60
C GLU A 158 15.05 -15.28 4.41
N LYS A 159 15.30 -14.13 3.77
CA LYS A 159 16.65 -13.64 3.44
C LYS A 159 17.07 -12.39 4.19
N ASP A 160 16.12 -11.64 4.72
CA ASP A 160 16.35 -10.34 5.35
C ASP A 160 15.36 -10.07 6.48
N ASP A 161 15.77 -10.37 7.72
CA ASP A 161 14.99 -10.14 8.94
C ASP A 161 14.67 -8.67 9.22
N SER A 162 15.31 -7.74 8.51
CA SER A 162 14.97 -6.32 8.60
C SER A 162 13.71 -5.95 7.82
N VAL A 163 13.14 -6.85 7.00
CA VAL A 163 11.85 -6.65 6.33
C VAL A 163 10.73 -7.23 7.18
N LEU A 164 9.84 -6.37 7.66
CA LEU A 164 8.78 -6.75 8.60
C LEU A 164 7.47 -7.10 7.91
N ALA A 165 7.16 -6.45 6.79
CA ALA A 165 5.96 -6.73 6.00
C ALA A 165 6.15 -6.28 4.54
N ILE A 166 5.23 -6.72 3.70
CA ILE A 166 5.08 -6.26 2.31
C ILE A 166 3.67 -5.65 2.23
N SER A 167 3.57 -4.36 1.95
CA SER A 167 2.29 -3.69 1.71
C SER A 167 2.09 -3.44 0.23
N ALA A 168 0.86 -3.59 -0.21
CA ALA A 168 0.36 -3.25 -1.53
C ALA A 168 0.09 -1.76 -1.71
N TRP A 169 0.18 -0.93 -0.67
CA TRP A 169 -0.19 0.49 -0.76
C TRP A 169 1.03 1.40 -0.75
N ASN A 170 1.08 2.33 -1.70
CA ASN A 170 1.97 3.48 -1.64
C ASN A 170 1.22 4.67 -1.01
N PRO A 171 1.61 5.14 0.19
CA PRO A 171 1.01 6.31 0.83
C PRO A 171 1.07 7.58 -0.01
N ASN A 172 2.02 7.64 -0.93
CA ASN A 172 2.28 8.77 -1.81
C ASN A 172 1.95 8.48 -3.28
N GLY A 173 1.21 7.40 -3.53
CA GLY A 173 0.79 6.94 -4.86
C GLY A 173 -0.26 7.80 -5.53
N TYR A 174 -0.12 9.13 -5.48
CA TYR A 174 -1.05 10.07 -6.10
C TYR A 174 -0.82 10.15 -7.61
N LYS A 175 -1.85 10.62 -8.32
CA LYS A 175 -1.78 10.90 -9.75
C LYS A 175 -0.58 11.78 -10.11
N ASN A 176 0.10 11.42 -11.18
CA ASN A 176 1.32 12.08 -11.72
C ASN A 176 2.60 11.97 -10.87
N VAL A 177 2.57 11.32 -9.70
CA VAL A 177 3.77 11.14 -8.84
C VAL A 177 4.07 9.68 -8.49
N SER A 178 3.34 8.77 -9.13
CA SER A 178 3.46 7.32 -9.02
C SER A 178 2.99 6.74 -10.35
N GLY A 179 3.70 5.77 -10.91
CA GLY A 179 3.37 5.31 -12.25
C GLY A 179 4.23 4.20 -12.83
N ASN A 180 5.28 3.75 -12.14
CA ASN A 180 6.07 2.61 -12.59
C ASN A 180 5.59 1.32 -11.91
N PRO A 181 4.84 0.45 -12.59
CA PRO A 181 4.29 -0.75 -11.98
C PRO A 181 5.40 -1.75 -11.60
N ASN A 182 6.59 -1.67 -12.21
CA ASN A 182 7.69 -2.60 -11.98
C ASN A 182 8.59 -2.23 -10.78
N LEU A 183 8.32 -1.13 -10.07
CA LEU A 183 9.15 -0.67 -8.94
C LEU A 183 8.52 -1.00 -7.58
N ALA A 184 9.41 -1.30 -6.64
CA ALA A 184 9.11 -1.38 -5.22
C ALA A 184 10.24 -0.73 -4.41
N TYR A 185 9.90 -0.26 -3.22
CA TYR A 185 10.73 0.53 -2.34
C TYR A 185 10.76 -0.07 -0.94
N ARG A 186 11.86 0.16 -0.21
CA ARG A 186 11.87 0.03 1.25
C ARG A 186 11.35 1.32 1.88
N SER A 187 10.58 1.20 2.95
CA SER A 187 10.02 2.30 3.74
C SER A 187 10.21 2.01 5.23
N GLU A 188 10.53 3.03 6.02
CA GLU A 188 10.61 2.96 7.49
C GLU A 188 9.24 3.14 8.18
N HIS A 189 8.17 3.31 7.39
CA HIS A 189 6.81 3.52 7.87
C HIS A 189 5.91 2.35 7.45
N PHE A 190 4.99 1.94 8.32
CA PHE A 190 3.97 0.93 8.02
C PHE A 190 2.78 1.57 7.32
N PRO A 191 2.51 1.30 6.05
CA PRO A 191 1.42 1.97 5.35
C PRO A 191 0.08 1.20 5.46
N GLY A 192 0.08 -0.10 5.83
CA GLY A 192 -1.17 -0.84 6.02
C GLY A 192 -1.97 -1.10 4.73
N LEU A 193 -3.31 -0.98 4.84
CA LEU A 193 -4.37 -1.25 3.85
C LEU A 193 -4.44 -2.67 3.29
N GLY A 194 -3.40 -3.12 2.61
CA GLY A 194 -3.34 -4.48 2.07
C GLY A 194 -1.93 -4.99 2.24
N PHE A 195 -1.68 -5.88 3.19
CA PHE A 195 -0.31 -6.24 3.55
C PHE A 195 -0.16 -7.70 3.93
N MET A 196 1.03 -8.24 3.67
CA MET A 196 1.47 -9.55 4.11
C MET A 196 2.48 -9.40 5.22
N ILE A 197 2.26 -10.11 6.33
CA ILE A 197 3.14 -10.08 7.51
C ILE A 197 3.47 -11.51 7.97
N PRO A 198 4.72 -11.79 8.39
CA PRO A 198 5.04 -13.03 9.08
C PRO A 198 4.38 -13.08 10.47
N PHE A 199 3.84 -14.23 10.85
CA PHE A 199 3.26 -14.40 12.20
C PHE A 199 4.28 -14.11 13.30
N ALA A 200 5.57 -14.44 13.08
CA ALA A 200 6.65 -14.11 14.02
C ALA A 200 6.83 -12.60 14.23
N VAL A 201 6.62 -11.79 13.18
CA VAL A 201 6.67 -10.32 13.28
C VAL A 201 5.44 -9.82 14.05
N PHE A 202 4.26 -10.36 13.75
CA PHE A 202 3.03 -10.05 14.48
C PHE A 202 3.17 -10.33 15.98
N ASP A 203 3.61 -11.53 16.36
CA ASP A 203 3.79 -11.93 17.76
C ASP A 203 4.78 -11.04 18.51
N LYS A 204 5.86 -10.65 17.83
CA LYS A 204 6.96 -9.91 18.43
C LYS A 204 6.61 -8.43 18.63
N TYR A 205 5.99 -7.80 17.64
CA TYR A 205 5.86 -6.34 17.59
C TYR A 205 4.44 -5.81 17.72
N ILE A 206 3.42 -6.62 17.42
CA ILE A 206 2.02 -6.18 17.37
C ILE A 206 1.25 -6.75 18.56
N ASP A 207 1.24 -8.08 18.72
CA ASP A 207 0.43 -8.73 19.76
C ASP A 207 0.82 -8.30 21.17
N LYS A 208 2.14 -8.25 21.44
CA LYS A 208 2.68 -7.87 22.76
C LYS A 208 2.61 -6.36 23.05
N ASN A 209 2.26 -5.54 22.06
CA ASN A 209 2.30 -4.08 22.20
C ASN A 209 1.03 -3.43 21.65
N LEU A 210 -0.10 -3.64 22.32
CA LEU A 210 -1.41 -3.08 21.92
C LEU A 210 -1.40 -1.55 21.71
N SER A 211 -0.50 -0.80 22.36
CA SER A 211 -0.39 0.65 22.14
C SER A 211 0.10 1.04 20.74
N CYS A 212 0.86 0.16 20.05
CA CYS A 212 1.48 0.48 18.77
C CYS A 212 0.49 0.74 17.64
N CYS A 213 -0.67 0.11 17.76
CA CYS A 213 -1.51 -0.27 16.64
C CYS A 213 -2.98 0.08 16.92
N SER A 214 -3.21 1.08 17.77
CA SER A 214 -4.53 1.62 18.13
C SER A 214 -5.13 2.51 17.02
N GLN A 215 -4.28 3.08 16.16
CA GLN A 215 -4.68 3.91 15.02
C GLN A 215 -4.88 3.08 13.74
N PRO A 216 -5.74 3.51 12.80
CA PRO A 216 -5.90 2.84 11.52
C PRO A 216 -4.57 2.52 10.84
N THR A 217 -4.48 1.38 10.16
CA THR A 217 -3.22 0.86 9.60
C THR A 217 -2.50 1.87 8.69
N TYR A 218 -3.27 2.65 7.91
CA TYR A 218 -2.79 3.69 7.00
C TYR A 218 -2.21 4.95 7.64
N LEU A 219 -2.35 5.11 8.97
CA LEU A 219 -1.67 6.19 9.71
C LEU A 219 -0.29 5.78 10.22
N GLY A 220 0.08 4.52 10.02
CA GLY A 220 1.32 3.99 10.50
C GLY A 220 1.19 3.40 11.88
N TRP A 221 1.19 2.07 11.93
CA TRP A 221 1.59 1.25 13.08
C TRP A 221 3.09 1.43 13.41
N ASN A 222 3.55 2.68 13.36
CA ASN A 222 4.95 3.09 13.30
C ASN A 222 5.66 2.86 14.62
N GLN A 223 4.96 2.85 15.75
CA GLN A 223 5.59 2.63 17.05
C GLN A 223 6.24 1.24 17.15
N ALA A 224 5.58 0.21 16.62
CA ALA A 224 6.11 -1.15 16.54
C ALA A 224 7.35 -1.23 15.64
N ILE A 225 7.29 -0.58 14.47
CA ILE A 225 8.40 -0.58 13.50
C ILE A 225 9.59 0.23 13.99
N GLN A 226 9.36 1.40 14.60
CA GLN A 226 10.43 2.25 15.11
C GLN A 226 11.26 1.56 16.19
N ALA A 227 10.62 0.76 17.05
CA ALA A 227 11.33 -0.07 18.04
C ALA A 227 12.25 -1.10 17.37
N SER A 228 11.83 -1.68 16.23
CA SER A 228 12.58 -2.72 15.52
C SER A 228 13.64 -2.19 14.54
N LYS A 229 13.56 -0.91 14.13
CA LYS A 229 14.32 -0.32 13.01
C LYS A 229 14.18 -1.11 11.68
N GLY A 230 13.12 -1.92 11.54
CA GLY A 230 12.84 -2.65 10.31
C GLY A 230 12.20 -1.78 9.22
N ASN A 231 12.04 -2.37 8.04
CA ASN A 231 11.45 -1.73 6.87
C ASN A 231 10.28 -2.53 6.33
N ILE A 232 9.45 -1.84 5.56
CA ILE A 232 8.32 -2.39 4.82
C ILE A 232 8.61 -2.24 3.35
N ILE A 233 8.28 -3.25 2.56
CA ILE A 233 8.29 -3.14 1.11
C ILE A 233 6.96 -2.56 0.65
N ILE A 234 7.00 -1.51 -0.16
CA ILE A 234 5.84 -0.88 -0.79
C ILE A 234 6.07 -0.81 -2.31
N PRO A 235 5.04 -0.89 -3.16
CA PRO A 235 5.23 -0.65 -4.59
C PRO A 235 5.36 0.85 -4.87
N ASP A 236 5.83 1.22 -6.06
CA ASP A 236 5.62 2.57 -6.56
C ASP A 236 4.13 2.78 -6.89
N LEU A 237 3.59 1.95 -7.79
CA LEU A 237 2.17 1.96 -8.14
C LEU A 237 1.37 1.08 -7.18
N SER A 238 0.33 1.60 -6.52
CA SER A 238 -0.41 0.80 -5.52
C SER A 238 -1.11 -0.43 -6.15
N ARG A 239 -1.24 -1.51 -5.36
CA ARG A 239 -2.00 -2.73 -5.70
C ARG A 239 -3.31 -2.87 -4.94
N VAL A 240 -3.69 -1.83 -4.20
CA VAL A 240 -4.99 -1.67 -3.56
C VAL A 240 -5.46 -0.23 -3.72
N MET A 241 -6.77 -0.06 -3.85
CA MET A 241 -7.43 1.23 -3.99
C MET A 241 -8.58 1.35 -2.98
N ARG A 242 -8.58 2.44 -2.21
CA ARG A 242 -9.77 2.93 -1.49
C ARG A 242 -10.47 3.90 -2.42
N ARG A 243 -11.79 3.77 -2.62
CA ARG A 243 -12.50 4.65 -3.56
C ARG A 243 -12.63 6.05 -2.94
N PRO A 244 -12.40 7.13 -3.72
CA PRO A 244 -12.67 8.48 -3.24
C PRO A 244 -14.11 8.68 -2.79
N LEU A 245 -15.07 8.06 -3.49
CA LEU A 245 -16.50 8.11 -3.15
C LEU A 245 -16.80 7.64 -1.71
N ASP A 246 -16.01 6.71 -1.17
CA ASP A 246 -16.22 6.16 0.18
C ASP A 246 -15.89 7.16 1.29
N VAL A 247 -15.22 8.28 0.97
CA VAL A 247 -14.80 9.30 1.94
C VAL A 247 -15.34 10.69 1.66
N LEU A 248 -16.08 10.91 0.57
CA LEU A 248 -16.55 12.26 0.19
C LEU A 248 -17.52 12.89 1.20
N GLN A 249 -18.21 12.07 1.98
CA GLN A 249 -19.12 12.49 3.05
C GLN A 249 -18.39 12.96 4.32
N LEU A 250 -17.07 12.70 4.42
CA LEU A 250 -16.27 13.12 5.57
C LEU A 250 -15.93 14.61 5.49
N ASN A 251 -15.65 15.22 6.63
CA ASN A 251 -15.19 16.61 6.67
C ASN A 251 -13.85 16.75 5.93
N PRO A 252 -13.60 17.85 5.18
CA PRO A 252 -12.32 18.07 4.52
C PRO A 252 -11.10 18.18 5.45
N SER A 253 -11.33 18.45 6.74
CA SER A 253 -10.31 18.41 7.79
C SER A 253 -9.99 16.99 8.27
N ASP A 254 -10.85 16.01 7.97
CA ASP A 254 -10.64 14.61 8.32
C ASP A 254 -9.43 14.05 7.56
N VAL A 255 -8.59 13.32 8.28
CA VAL A 255 -7.37 12.73 7.72
C VAL A 255 -7.69 11.72 6.60
N GLN A 256 -8.76 10.93 6.73
CA GLN A 256 -9.17 10.00 5.68
C GLN A 256 -9.60 10.73 4.41
N PHE A 257 -10.34 11.84 4.56
CA PHE A 257 -10.68 12.68 3.44
C PHE A 257 -9.41 13.18 2.75
N GLN A 258 -8.46 13.74 3.51
CA GLN A 258 -7.23 14.29 2.94
C GLN A 258 -6.34 13.25 2.25
N LEU A 259 -6.37 11.99 2.70
CA LEU A 259 -5.60 10.91 2.09
C LEU A 259 -6.26 10.30 0.86
N PHE A 260 -7.58 10.12 0.89
CA PHE A 260 -8.30 9.28 -0.08
C PHE A 260 -9.23 10.03 -1.03
N ALA A 261 -9.56 11.31 -0.77
CA ALA A 261 -10.37 12.11 -1.70
C ALA A 261 -9.56 12.58 -2.93
N GLN A 262 -8.22 12.65 -2.82
CA GLN A 262 -7.35 12.99 -3.94
C GLN A 262 -7.17 11.77 -4.88
N GLU A 263 -7.12 12.02 -6.19
CA GLU A 263 -6.87 10.98 -7.19
C GLU A 263 -5.54 10.23 -6.95
N ARG A 264 -5.62 8.90 -6.97
CA ARG A 264 -4.51 7.98 -6.74
C ARG A 264 -4.36 7.02 -7.90
N GLU A 265 -3.14 6.54 -8.09
CA GLU A 265 -2.78 5.61 -9.15
C GLU A 265 -2.72 4.19 -8.58
N THR A 266 -3.41 3.26 -9.24
CA THR A 266 -3.45 1.84 -8.87
C THR A 266 -3.21 1.01 -10.13
N ASN A 267 -2.44 -0.05 -9.99
CA ASN A 267 -2.13 -0.94 -11.09
C ASN A 267 -3.40 -1.63 -11.61
N ILE A 268 -3.53 -1.75 -12.92
CA ILE A 268 -4.60 -2.49 -13.59
C ILE A 268 -4.06 -3.63 -14.48
N ASP A 269 -2.74 -3.72 -14.64
CA ASP A 269 -2.11 -4.76 -15.46
C ASP A 269 -1.91 -6.05 -14.63
N PRO A 270 -2.50 -7.19 -15.01
CA PRO A 270 -2.40 -8.44 -14.26
C PRO A 270 -1.02 -9.11 -14.34
N ALA A 271 -0.14 -8.70 -15.27
CA ALA A 271 1.09 -9.42 -15.61
C ALA A 271 2.38 -8.64 -15.30
N VAL A 272 2.35 -7.80 -14.25
CA VAL A 272 3.48 -6.95 -13.89
C VAL A 272 4.56 -7.71 -13.12
N TRP A 273 5.79 -7.65 -13.62
CA TRP A 273 6.97 -8.16 -12.93
C TRP A 273 7.73 -7.05 -12.21
N ILE A 274 8.02 -7.25 -10.92
CA ILE A 274 8.88 -6.36 -10.15
C ILE A 274 10.31 -6.50 -10.65
N ARG A 275 10.94 -5.37 -10.97
CA ARG A 275 12.30 -5.31 -11.48
C ARG A 275 13.28 -5.67 -10.36
N LYS A 276 14.01 -6.77 -10.54
CA LYS A 276 15.09 -7.24 -9.62
C LYS A 276 14.64 -7.26 -8.14
N PRO A 277 13.63 -8.06 -7.76
CA PRO A 277 13.13 -8.08 -6.39
C PRO A 277 14.20 -8.47 -5.37
N GLN A 278 15.25 -9.18 -5.78
CA GLN A 278 16.41 -9.48 -4.94
C GLN A 278 17.20 -8.24 -4.47
N ASP A 279 17.06 -7.10 -5.15
CA ASP A 279 17.72 -5.86 -4.76
C ASP A 279 17.00 -5.15 -3.61
N LEU A 280 15.85 -5.68 -3.17
CA LEU A 280 15.09 -5.13 -2.04
C LEU A 280 15.60 -5.62 -0.67
N THR A 281 16.54 -6.57 -0.61
CA THR A 281 17.25 -6.90 0.65
C THR A 281 18.11 -5.73 1.11
N LYS A 282 18.24 -5.50 2.42
CA LYS A 282 18.85 -4.31 3.03
C LYS A 282 20.17 -3.86 2.37
N GLU A 283 21.16 -4.73 2.29
CA GLU A 283 22.49 -4.40 1.77
C GLU A 283 22.42 -4.07 0.27
N ARG A 284 21.70 -4.88 -0.50
CA ARG A 284 21.54 -4.67 -1.95
C ARG A 284 20.73 -3.43 -2.26
N TYR A 285 19.73 -3.11 -1.45
CA TYR A 285 18.91 -1.92 -1.64
C TYR A 285 19.73 -0.66 -1.41
N PHE A 286 20.56 -0.64 -0.36
CA PHE A 286 21.48 0.47 -0.13
C PHE A 286 22.42 0.68 -1.34
N GLN A 287 23.03 -0.39 -1.85
CA GLN A 287 23.91 -0.31 -3.03
C GLN A 287 23.17 0.08 -4.30
N HIS A 288 21.93 -0.40 -4.48
CA HIS A 288 21.06 -0.01 -5.58
C HIS A 288 20.81 1.49 -5.58
N ILE A 289 20.47 2.07 -4.41
CA ILE A 289 20.29 3.52 -4.26
C ILE A 289 21.59 4.28 -4.57
N VAL A 290 22.75 3.83 -4.06
CA VAL A 290 24.05 4.46 -4.37
C VAL A 290 24.32 4.48 -5.88
N THR A 291 24.02 3.37 -6.56
CA THR A 291 24.18 3.23 -8.02
C THR A 291 23.24 4.16 -8.78
N LEU A 292 21.97 4.25 -8.37
CA LEU A 292 21.00 5.19 -8.96
C LEU A 292 21.50 6.64 -8.85
N ILE A 293 22.04 7.03 -7.69
CA ILE A 293 22.54 8.38 -7.46
C ILE A 293 23.77 8.68 -8.32
N GLN A 294 24.69 7.71 -8.51
CA GLN A 294 25.89 7.89 -9.34
C GLN A 294 25.56 8.21 -10.81
N GLY A 295 24.49 7.62 -11.35
CA GLY A 295 24.03 7.85 -12.73
C GLY A 295 22.98 8.96 -12.90
N SER A 296 22.71 9.75 -11.84
CA SER A 296 21.59 10.69 -11.81
C SER A 296 21.94 12.12 -12.23
N THR A 297 20.92 12.85 -12.68
CA THR A 297 20.99 14.31 -12.79
C THR A 297 20.70 14.92 -11.42
N THR A 298 21.62 15.72 -10.89
CA THR A 298 21.50 16.30 -9.54
C THR A 298 21.00 17.74 -9.57
N LEU A 299 20.07 18.07 -8.69
CA LEU A 299 19.55 19.41 -8.41
C LEU A 299 19.72 19.72 -6.91
N TYR A 300 20.09 20.95 -6.58
CA TYR A 300 20.17 21.44 -5.20
C TYR A 300 19.10 22.49 -4.97
N VAL A 301 18.30 22.33 -3.92
CA VAL A 301 17.18 23.22 -3.63
C VAL A 301 17.64 24.42 -2.80
N SER A 302 17.47 25.63 -3.33
CA SER A 302 17.71 26.87 -2.59
C SER A 302 16.50 27.29 -1.74
N GLU A 303 16.68 28.26 -0.84
CA GLU A 303 15.55 28.85 -0.10
C GLU A 303 14.55 29.54 -1.03
N THR A 304 15.02 30.11 -2.15
CA THR A 304 14.17 30.73 -3.16
C THR A 304 13.30 29.68 -3.85
N ASP A 305 13.86 28.51 -4.17
CA ASP A 305 13.11 27.39 -4.76
C ASP A 305 12.01 26.89 -3.81
N LEU A 306 12.31 26.75 -2.51
CA LEU A 306 11.30 26.37 -1.51
C LEU A 306 10.16 27.39 -1.43
N LYS A 307 10.48 28.70 -1.46
CA LYS A 307 9.47 29.75 -1.47
C LYS A 307 8.58 29.66 -2.72
N LEU A 308 9.15 29.33 -3.89
CA LEU A 308 8.41 29.10 -5.12
C LEU A 308 7.52 27.84 -5.02
N CYS A 309 8.04 26.72 -4.50
CA CYS A 309 7.23 25.51 -4.23
C CYS A 309 6.02 25.80 -3.35
N ASN A 310 6.18 26.64 -2.33
CA ASN A 310 5.09 26.96 -1.40
C ASN A 310 3.99 27.82 -2.04
N LYS A 311 4.35 28.67 -3.01
CA LYS A 311 3.41 29.53 -3.73
C LYS A 311 2.73 28.85 -4.92
N GLY A 312 3.22 27.69 -5.35
CA GLY A 312 2.66 26.94 -6.49
C GLY A 312 2.98 27.53 -7.86
N ASN A 313 3.94 28.46 -7.96
CA ASN A 313 4.31 29.15 -9.21
C ASN A 313 5.61 28.61 -9.80
N ASN A 314 5.67 28.46 -11.14
CA ASN A 314 6.86 28.27 -12.01
C ASN A 314 8.10 27.77 -11.26
N ASN A 315 8.00 26.56 -10.71
CA ASN A 315 9.10 25.93 -10.01
C ASN A 315 10.11 25.41 -11.03
N VAL A 316 11.31 26.01 -11.01
CA VAL A 316 12.44 25.60 -11.87
C VAL A 316 12.67 24.09 -11.80
N ILE A 317 12.50 23.50 -10.61
CA ILE A 317 12.58 22.05 -10.39
C ILE A 317 11.62 21.26 -11.29
N SER A 318 10.33 21.63 -11.37
CA SER A 318 9.40 20.86 -12.20
C SER A 318 9.60 21.12 -13.68
N VAL A 319 10.01 22.33 -14.06
CA VAL A 319 10.33 22.65 -15.47
C VAL A 319 11.51 21.79 -15.94
N ILE A 320 12.58 21.71 -15.14
CA ILE A 320 13.73 20.83 -15.45
C ILE A 320 13.28 19.37 -15.55
N ILE A 321 12.48 18.89 -14.60
CA ILE A 321 12.01 17.50 -14.59
C ILE A 321 11.11 17.19 -15.80
N GLN A 322 10.29 18.14 -16.24
CA GLN A 322 9.43 17.99 -17.42
C GLN A 322 10.24 17.88 -18.72
N GLN A 323 11.44 18.46 -18.78
CA GLN A 323 12.33 18.36 -19.93
C GLN A 323 13.12 17.04 -19.98
N LEU A 324 13.14 16.29 -18.87
CA LEU A 324 13.79 14.99 -18.78
C LEU A 324 12.77 13.87 -19.06
N SER A 325 13.24 12.78 -19.66
CA SER A 325 12.44 11.58 -19.88
C SER A 325 13.27 10.33 -19.62
N GLY A 326 12.74 9.40 -18.83
CA GLY A 326 13.41 8.14 -18.48
C GLY A 326 14.72 8.33 -17.70
N LYS A 327 14.88 9.44 -16.96
CA LYS A 327 16.08 9.73 -16.16
C LYS A 327 15.85 9.51 -14.67
N VAL A 328 16.95 9.33 -13.96
CA VAL A 328 16.98 9.41 -12.49
C VAL A 328 17.39 10.82 -12.11
N VAL A 329 16.58 11.49 -11.30
CA VAL A 329 16.83 12.87 -10.84
C VAL A 329 16.96 12.86 -9.32
N VAL A 330 18.07 13.39 -8.82
CA VAL A 330 18.29 13.56 -7.39
C VAL A 330 18.10 15.02 -7.02
N VAL A 331 17.27 15.28 -6.02
CA VAL A 331 16.98 16.62 -5.51
C VAL A 331 17.45 16.67 -4.05
N TYR A 332 18.57 17.33 -3.80
CA TYR A 332 19.09 17.52 -2.45
C TYR A 332 18.45 18.73 -1.78
N TYR A 333 18.02 18.56 -0.54
CA TYR A 333 17.44 19.64 0.27
C TYR A 333 17.92 19.58 1.72
N LYS A 334 17.97 20.74 2.37
CA LYS A 334 18.32 20.86 3.78
C LYS A 334 17.05 21.00 4.61
N GLU A 335 16.90 20.20 5.66
CA GLU A 335 15.76 20.33 6.57
C GLU A 335 15.97 21.41 7.65
N ASN A 336 14.87 21.96 8.16
CA ASN A 336 14.89 22.88 9.30
C ASN A 336 15.14 22.10 10.61
N LYS A 337 16.25 22.41 11.29
CA LYS A 337 16.62 21.75 12.57
C LYS A 337 15.54 21.85 13.65
N SER A 338 14.82 22.97 13.71
CA SER A 338 13.81 23.24 14.75
C SER A 338 12.41 22.74 14.37
N ARG A 339 12.19 22.36 13.11
CA ARG A 339 10.87 21.93 12.60
C ARG A 339 11.05 20.72 11.67
N PRO A 340 10.98 19.48 12.20
CA PRO A 340 11.12 18.27 11.41
C PRO A 340 10.13 18.24 10.23
N PHE A 341 10.60 17.79 9.07
CA PHE A 341 9.83 17.67 7.83
C PHE A 341 9.23 18.97 7.27
N HIS A 342 9.64 20.14 7.77
CA HIS A 342 9.07 21.42 7.33
C HIS A 342 9.39 21.72 5.87
N ASN A 343 10.68 21.71 5.52
CA ASN A 343 11.13 21.95 4.16
C ASN A 343 10.73 20.80 3.24
N PHE A 344 10.72 19.56 3.74
CA PHE A 344 10.18 18.42 2.99
C PHE A 344 8.72 18.65 2.57
N ARG A 345 7.84 19.08 3.48
CA ARG A 345 6.44 19.39 3.19
C ARG A 345 6.26 20.52 2.18
N ILE A 346 7.16 21.49 2.18
CA ILE A 346 7.16 22.56 1.18
C ILE A 346 7.62 22.01 -0.18
N LEU A 347 8.69 21.22 -0.18
CA LEU A 347 9.28 20.66 -1.40
C LEU A 347 8.31 19.74 -2.15
N VAL A 348 7.56 18.87 -1.44
CA VAL A 348 6.60 17.96 -2.10
C VAL A 348 5.47 18.71 -2.83
N LYS A 349 5.16 19.95 -2.44
CA LYS A 349 4.20 20.80 -3.17
C LYS A 349 4.67 21.11 -4.58
N CYS A 350 5.99 21.17 -4.83
CA CYS A 350 6.51 21.30 -6.19
C CYS A 350 6.04 20.16 -7.10
N PHE A 351 5.70 19.00 -6.53
CA PHE A 351 5.24 17.83 -7.25
C PHE A 351 3.71 17.69 -7.28
N ASN A 352 2.97 18.71 -6.84
CA ASN A 352 1.51 18.68 -6.66
C ASN A 352 1.04 17.69 -5.58
N MET A 353 1.93 17.39 -4.63
CA MET A 353 1.61 16.55 -3.48
C MET A 353 1.36 17.40 -2.24
N ILE A 354 0.40 16.99 -1.44
CA ILE A 354 0.12 17.59 -0.14
C ILE A 354 0.16 16.47 0.89
N ILE A 355 0.99 16.64 1.91
CA ILE A 355 1.01 15.72 3.05
C ILE A 355 0.30 16.44 4.21
N PRO A 356 -0.78 15.85 4.76
CA PRO A 356 -1.48 16.39 5.92
C PRO A 356 -0.54 16.78 7.05
N LYS A 357 -0.86 17.88 7.75
CA LYS A 357 -0.02 18.41 8.83
C LYS A 357 0.12 17.39 9.97
N ASP A 358 -0.99 16.73 10.29
CA ASP A 358 -1.12 15.82 11.42
C ASP A 358 -0.56 14.41 11.15
N ILE A 359 -0.12 14.14 9.92
CA ILE A 359 0.42 12.84 9.51
C ILE A 359 1.92 12.96 9.26
N LYS A 360 2.73 12.18 9.97
CA LYS A 360 4.16 12.08 9.67
C LYS A 360 4.36 11.60 8.21
N PRO A 361 5.26 12.22 7.43
CA PRO A 361 5.59 11.73 6.09
C PRO A 361 5.85 10.22 6.06
N GLN A 362 5.20 9.52 5.14
CA GLN A 362 5.36 8.08 4.97
C GLN A 362 6.18 7.76 3.70
N GLY A 363 6.68 6.53 3.56
CA GLY A 363 7.46 6.11 2.39
C GLY A 363 8.91 6.60 2.39
N ILE A 364 9.40 7.15 3.50
CA ILE A 364 10.80 7.58 3.66
C ILE A 364 11.68 6.37 4.06
N TYR A 365 12.88 6.31 3.50
CA TYR A 365 13.95 5.37 3.86
C TYR A 365 15.25 6.13 4.08
N GLN A 366 15.81 6.13 5.29
CA GLN A 366 17.05 6.83 5.62
C GLN A 366 17.08 8.30 5.13
N LYS A 367 15.97 9.01 5.33
CA LYS A 367 15.73 10.40 4.88
C LYS A 367 15.83 10.62 3.37
N LEU A 368 15.62 9.55 2.60
CA LEU A 368 15.42 9.57 1.17
C LEU A 368 13.96 9.25 0.87
N PHE A 369 13.36 10.03 -0.02
CA PHE A 369 11.99 9.87 -0.50
C PHE A 369 12.01 9.63 -2.00
N ARG A 370 11.23 8.66 -2.48
CA ARG A 370 11.16 8.30 -3.91
C ARG A 370 9.76 8.54 -4.46
N LEU A 371 9.71 9.02 -5.69
CA LEU A 371 8.48 9.17 -6.48
C LEU A 371 8.82 9.03 -7.97
N THR A 372 7.81 8.80 -8.80
CA THR A 372 7.99 8.82 -10.27
C THR A 372 7.14 9.90 -10.91
N LYS A 373 7.71 10.73 -11.79
CA LYS A 373 6.95 11.78 -12.50
C LYS A 373 7.41 11.84 -13.95
N ASN A 374 6.47 11.78 -14.88
CA ASN A 374 6.72 11.83 -16.33
C ASN A 374 7.76 10.79 -16.79
N GLY A 375 7.69 9.56 -16.27
CA GLY A 375 8.65 8.49 -16.57
C GLY A 375 10.04 8.64 -15.93
N ASN A 376 10.28 9.69 -15.16
CA ASN A 376 11.52 9.88 -14.40
C ASN A 376 11.39 9.32 -12.98
N GLU A 377 12.47 8.72 -12.47
CA GLU A 377 12.60 8.36 -11.05
C GLU A 377 13.21 9.53 -10.29
N ILE A 378 12.51 10.06 -9.28
CA ILE A 378 12.93 11.23 -8.51
C ILE A 378 13.25 10.81 -7.08
N LEU A 379 14.45 11.18 -6.62
CA LEU A 379 14.94 10.93 -5.28
C LEU A 379 15.10 12.28 -4.56
N LEU A 380 14.25 12.55 -3.57
CA LEU A 380 14.43 13.69 -2.67
C LEU A 380 15.30 13.24 -1.50
N ILE A 381 16.48 13.83 -1.35
CA ILE A 381 17.49 13.39 -0.38
C ILE A 381 17.82 14.54 0.58
N GLU A 382 17.57 14.31 1.85
CA GLU A 382 17.90 15.28 2.90
C GLU A 382 19.42 15.32 3.19
N HIS A 383 19.96 16.48 3.56
CA HIS A 383 21.40 16.67 3.82
C HIS A 383 22.00 15.74 4.89
N ALA A 384 21.23 15.35 5.90
CA ALA A 384 21.67 14.40 6.92
C ALA A 384 21.27 12.95 6.58
N SER A 385 20.91 12.66 5.33
CA SER A 385 20.84 11.29 4.78
C SER A 385 22.25 10.76 4.52
N PRO A 386 22.51 9.45 4.71
CA PRO A 386 23.77 8.83 4.30
C PRO A 386 24.00 8.86 2.77
N PHE A 387 22.96 9.19 1.99
CA PHE A 387 23.04 9.31 0.54
C PHE A 387 23.38 10.73 0.05
N PHE A 388 23.51 11.70 0.96
CA PHE A 388 23.85 13.07 0.58
C PHE A 388 25.28 13.14 0.02
N LYS A 389 25.41 13.77 -1.15
CA LYS A 389 26.70 14.15 -1.72
C LYS A 389 26.78 15.67 -1.77
N PRO A 390 27.79 16.29 -1.14
CA PRO A 390 27.96 17.74 -1.22
C PRO A 390 28.24 18.15 -2.67
N GLN A 391 27.79 19.34 -3.05
CA GLN A 391 28.19 19.94 -4.30
C GLN A 391 29.71 20.09 -4.27
N LEU A 392 30.41 19.40 -5.18
CA LEU A 392 31.81 19.68 -5.40
C LEU A 392 31.90 21.16 -5.77
N PRO A 393 32.71 21.98 -5.10
CA PRO A 393 32.96 23.32 -5.58
C PRO A 393 33.40 23.18 -7.02
N LEU A 394 32.75 23.93 -7.93
CA LEU A 394 33.26 24.11 -9.28
C LEU A 394 34.74 24.43 -9.10
N LYS A 395 35.63 23.52 -9.51
CA LYS A 395 37.04 23.86 -9.62
C LYS A 395 37.04 25.06 -10.55
N SER A 396 37.27 26.22 -9.97
CA SER A 396 37.65 27.40 -10.71
C SER A 396 38.91 26.99 -11.44
N ASN A 397 38.76 26.56 -12.70
CA ASN A 397 39.85 26.58 -13.65
C ASN A 397 40.15 28.06 -13.87
N ILE A 398 40.88 28.62 -12.91
CA ILE A 398 41.58 29.90 -13.00
C ILE A 398 43.03 29.53 -12.78
N SER A 399 43.69 29.24 -13.90
CA SER A 399 45.04 29.68 -14.24
C SER A 399 45.25 29.38 -15.71
#